data_AF-A0A6B3GZB1-F1
#
_entry.id   AF-A0A6B3GZB1-F1
#
_cell.length_a   1.000
_cell.length_b   1.000
_cell.length_c   1.000
_cell.angle_alpha   90.00
_cell.angle_beta   90.00
_cell.angle_gamma   90.00
#
_symmetry.space_group_name_H-M   'P 1'
#
loop_
_entity.id
_entity.type
_entity.pdbx_description
1 polymer ?
#
loop_
_entity_poly.entity_id
_entity_poly.type
_entity_poly.pdbx_seq_one_letter_code
_entity_poly.pdbx_strand_id
1 'polypeptide(L)'
;MASAFDVPGLRRARFARRVPATLAALAGPRHGTVSLPLHLAWSGLREFDLDQPRLRMSYYRIVLGEAMHDDLVEYLNRDLLVPMWPT
;
A
#
# COMPACT_ATOMS: atom_id res chain seq x y z
N MET A 1 -32.74 -6.41 20.43
CA MET A 1 -32.35 -5.81 19.14
C MET A 1 -30.87 -5.47 19.22
N ALA A 2 -30.00 -6.28 18.61
CA ALA A 2 -28.58 -5.96 18.52
C ALA A 2 -28.42 -4.80 17.52
N SER A 3 -27.82 -3.69 17.93
CA SER A 3 -27.38 -2.65 16.99
C SER A 3 -26.46 -3.30 15.97
N ALA A 4 -26.74 -3.12 14.68
CA ALA A 4 -25.77 -3.43 13.63
C ALA A 4 -24.52 -2.61 13.95
N PHE A 5 -23.42 -3.29 14.31
CA PHE A 5 -22.12 -2.65 14.49
C PHE A 5 -21.84 -1.73 13.29
N ASP A 6 -21.28 -0.53 13.51
CA ASP A 6 -20.79 0.32 12.42
C ASP A 6 -19.57 -0.35 11.75
N VAL A 7 -19.85 -1.34 10.90
CA VAL A 7 -18.85 -2.12 10.17
C VAL A 7 -17.99 -1.22 9.27
N PRO A 8 -18.53 -0.19 8.59
CA PRO A 8 -17.71 0.82 7.90
C PRO A 8 -16.75 1.58 8.83
N GLY A 9 -17.23 2.07 9.98
CA GLY A 9 -16.40 2.77 10.96
C GLY A 9 -15.29 1.89 11.53
N LEU A 10 -15.60 0.63 11.86
CA LEU A 10 -14.60 -0.34 12.34
C LEU A 10 -13.52 -0.63 11.29
N ARG A 11 -13.91 -0.76 10.02
CA ARG A 11 -12.95 -0.94 8.91
C ARG A 11 -12.04 0.29 8.78
N ARG A 12 -12.61 1.50 8.78
CA ARG A 12 -11.81 2.74 8.74
C ARG A 12 -10.85 2.85 9.91
N ALA A 13 -11.30 2.56 11.14
CA ALA A 13 -10.45 2.59 12.32
C ALA A 13 -9.30 1.58 12.23
N ARG A 14 -9.55 0.37 11.72
CA ARG A 14 -8.50 -0.63 11.48
C ARG A 14 -7.49 -0.16 10.44
N PHE A 15 -7.97 0.43 9.33
CA PHE A 15 -7.09 0.98 8.30
C PHE A 15 -6.25 2.15 8.83
N ALA A 16 -6.86 3.07 9.57
CA ALA A 16 -6.18 4.24 10.12
C ALA A 16 -4.99 3.88 11.02
N ARG A 17 -5.05 2.76 11.74
CA ARG A 17 -3.95 2.30 12.63
C ARG A 17 -2.66 1.94 11.89
N ARG A 18 -2.75 1.53 10.62
CA ARG A 18 -1.55 1.21 9.82
C ARG A 18 -1.07 2.41 9.00
N VAL A 19 -1.93 3.37 8.66
CA VAL A 19 -1.54 4.49 7.79
C VAL A 19 -0.62 5.44 8.57
N PRO A 20 0.52 5.87 8.00
CA PRO A 20 1.36 6.87 8.64
C PRO A 20 0.67 8.21 8.77
N ALA A 21 1.07 9.00 9.77
CA ALA A 21 0.45 10.29 10.08
C ALA A 21 0.49 11.28 8.92
N THR A 22 1.47 11.15 8.02
CA THR A 22 1.61 12.01 6.83
C THR A 22 2.03 11.20 5.61
N LEU A 23 1.63 11.66 4.42
CA LEU A 23 2.12 11.09 3.17
C LEU A 23 3.63 11.31 2.99
N ALA A 24 4.23 12.31 3.64
CA ALA A 24 5.67 12.57 3.55
C ALA A 24 6.52 11.44 4.15
N ALA A 25 5.93 10.60 5.01
CA ALA A 25 6.59 9.42 5.54
C ALA A 25 6.72 8.28 4.51
N LEU A 26 6.02 8.34 3.38
CA LEU A 26 6.08 7.31 2.34
C LEU A 26 7.35 7.49 1.50
N ALA A 27 8.42 6.81 1.93
CA ALA A 27 9.79 6.99 1.46
C ALA A 27 10.28 5.84 0.56
N GLY A 28 9.36 5.00 0.08
CA GLY A 28 9.70 3.83 -0.69
C GLY A 28 10.35 4.09 -2.05
N PRO A 29 10.78 3.01 -2.73
CA PRO A 29 11.54 3.08 -3.97
C PRO A 29 10.73 3.74 -5.09
N ARG A 30 11.44 4.50 -5.94
CA ARG A 30 10.83 5.24 -7.07
C ARG A 30 10.98 4.55 -8.42
N HIS A 31 12.06 3.80 -8.60
CA HIS A 31 12.52 3.25 -9.87
C HIS A 31 13.21 1.91 -9.65
N GLY A 32 13.45 1.17 -10.74
CA GLY A 32 14.11 -0.13 -10.72
C GLY A 32 13.23 -1.27 -10.24
N THR A 33 13.84 -2.45 -10.16
CA THR A 33 13.17 -3.68 -9.76
C THR A 33 13.17 -3.85 -8.25
N VAL A 34 12.00 -4.07 -7.67
CA VAL A 34 11.80 -4.30 -6.24
C VAL A 34 11.19 -5.67 -6.03
N SER A 35 11.75 -6.43 -5.09
CA SER A 35 11.20 -7.72 -4.67
C SER A 35 10.37 -7.53 -3.40
N LEU A 36 9.08 -7.87 -3.45
CA LEU A 36 8.21 -7.84 -2.28
C LEU A 36 8.47 -9.04 -1.36
N PRO A 37 8.49 -8.83 -0.03
CA PRO A 37 8.57 -9.91 0.93
C PRO A 37 7.32 -10.79 0.88
N LEU A 38 7.47 -12.04 1.36
CA LEU A 38 6.46 -13.09 1.22
C LEU A 38 5.13 -12.74 1.88
N HIS A 39 5.12 -11.95 2.96
CA HIS A 39 3.88 -11.55 3.63
C HIS A 39 3.06 -10.54 2.82
N LEU A 40 3.69 -9.80 1.90
CA LEU A 40 3.00 -8.87 0.99
C LEU A 40 2.61 -9.56 -0.31
N ALA A 41 3.55 -10.27 -0.94
CA ALA A 41 3.30 -11.03 -2.16
C ALA A 41 3.56 -12.51 -1.88
N TRP A 42 2.47 -13.25 -1.66
CA TRP A 42 2.50 -14.70 -1.51
C TRP A 42 2.99 -15.34 -2.83
N SER A 43 3.15 -16.66 -2.86
CA SER A 43 3.72 -17.40 -4.02
C SER A 43 3.23 -16.87 -5.38
N GLY A 44 4.16 -16.55 -6.28
CA GLY A 44 3.85 -15.94 -7.57
C GLY A 44 4.88 -14.90 -8.00
N LEU A 45 4.46 -13.90 -8.77
CA LEU A 45 5.28 -12.75 -9.15
C LEU A 45 5.55 -11.88 -7.90
N ARG A 46 6.83 -11.78 -7.51
CA ARG A 46 7.26 -10.95 -6.38
C ARG A 46 8.24 -9.84 -6.79
N GLU A 47 8.77 -9.90 -8.00
CA GLU A 47 9.64 -8.86 -8.56
C GLU A 47 8.82 -7.91 -9.44
N PHE A 48 8.92 -6.63 -9.13
CA PHE A 48 8.17 -5.57 -9.81
C PHE A 48 9.14 -4.50 -10.29
N ASP A 49 9.19 -4.31 -11.60
CA ASP A 49 9.87 -3.18 -12.21
C ASP A 49 9.00 -1.92 -12.07
N LEU A 50 9.44 -0.96 -11.25
CA LEU A 50 8.70 0.27 -10.97
C LEU A 50 8.74 1.29 -12.12
N ASP A 51 9.63 1.09 -13.09
CA ASP A 51 9.68 1.88 -14.31
C ASP A 51 8.59 1.47 -15.31
N GLN A 52 8.01 0.29 -15.14
CA GLN A 52 6.86 -0.18 -15.91
C GLN A 52 5.54 0.21 -15.22
N PRO A 53 4.72 1.13 -15.78
CA PRO A 53 3.53 1.66 -15.10
C PRO A 53 2.52 0.59 -14.66
N ARG A 54 2.37 -0.48 -15.46
CA ARG A 54 1.46 -1.60 -15.12
C ARG A 54 1.96 -2.40 -13.93
N LEU A 55 3.26 -2.70 -13.87
CA LEU A 55 3.85 -3.44 -12.75
C LEU A 55 3.88 -2.56 -11.49
N ARG A 56 4.21 -1.28 -11.61
CA ARG A 56 4.11 -0.31 -10.51
C ARG A 56 2.69 -0.23 -9.93
N MET A 57 1.66 -0.20 -10.77
CA MET A 57 0.27 -0.21 -10.29
C MET A 57 -0.08 -1.49 -9.54
N SER A 58 0.33 -2.66 -10.06
CA SER A 58 0.14 -3.95 -9.37
C SER A 58 0.88 -4.00 -8.03
N TYR A 59 2.13 -3.54 -7.99
CA TYR A 59 2.94 -3.41 -6.79
C TYR A 59 2.23 -2.55 -5.73
N TYR A 60 1.75 -1.37 -6.11
CA TYR A 60 1.06 -0.45 -5.18
C TYR A 60 -0.25 -1.04 -4.65
N ARG A 61 -1.00 -1.76 -5.49
CA ARG A 61 -2.25 -2.43 -5.08
C ARG A 61 -2.00 -3.51 -4.04
N ILE A 62 -0.94 -4.30 -4.19
CA ILE A 62 -0.56 -5.33 -3.21
C ILE A 62 -0.20 -4.67 -1.89
N VAL A 63 0.70 -3.69 -1.90
CA VAL A 63 1.13 -2.97 -0.69
C VAL A 63 -0.07 -2.31 -0.01
N LEU A 64 -0.93 -1.60 -0.75
CA LEU A 64 -2.14 -0.99 -0.18
C LEU A 64 -3.12 -2.03 0.38
N GLY A 65 -3.17 -3.26 -0.15
CA GLY A 65 -4.04 -4.32 0.35
C GLY A 65 -3.52 -4.96 1.64
N GLU A 66 -2.24 -5.34 1.64
CA GLU A 66 -1.69 -6.30 2.61
C GLU A 66 -0.78 -5.66 3.66
N ALA A 67 -0.15 -4.52 3.36
CA ALA A 67 0.90 -3.93 4.19
C ALA A 67 0.42 -3.44 5.57
N MET A 68 1.30 -3.55 6.56
CA MET A 68 1.19 -2.85 7.85
C MET A 68 1.96 -1.53 7.82
N HIS A 69 2.08 -0.85 8.96
CA HIS A 69 2.61 0.51 9.02
C HIS A 69 4.02 0.65 8.42
N ASP A 70 4.96 -0.18 8.88
CA ASP A 70 6.36 -0.11 8.44
C ASP A 70 6.49 -0.45 6.95
N ASP A 71 5.75 -1.46 6.49
CA ASP A 71 5.68 -1.83 5.08
C ASP A 71 5.17 -0.67 4.20
N LEU A 72 4.16 0.08 4.66
CA LEU A 72 3.63 1.23 3.90
C LEU A 72 4.69 2.32 3.76
N VAL A 73 5.44 2.59 4.84
CA VAL A 73 6.53 3.58 4.86
C VAL A 73 7.68 3.14 3.95
N GLU A 74 8.02 1.85 3.97
CA GLU A 74 9.14 1.26 3.23
C GLU A 74 8.85 1.08 1.73
N TYR A 75 7.63 0.73 1.35
CA TYR A 75 7.32 0.28 -0.01
C TYR A 75 6.46 1.27 -0.82
N LEU A 76 5.83 2.27 -0.21
CA LEU A 76 5.14 3.32 -0.97
C LEU A 76 5.97 4.57 -1.06
N ASN A 77 5.95 5.19 -2.24
CA ASN A 77 6.49 6.52 -2.46
C ASN A 77 5.37 7.54 -2.70
N ARG A 78 5.34 8.62 -1.92
CA ARG A 78 4.34 9.71 -2.05
C ARG A 78 4.21 10.27 -3.46
N ASP A 79 5.33 10.59 -4.09
CA ASP A 79 5.36 11.34 -5.35
C ASP A 79 4.88 10.47 -6.53
N LEU A 80 4.93 9.15 -6.37
CA LEU A 80 4.33 8.19 -7.29
C LEU A 80 2.89 7.87 -6.93
N LEU A 81 2.57 7.82 -5.64
CA LEU A 81 1.24 7.46 -5.12
C LEU A 81 0.22 8.54 -5.49
N VAL A 82 0.45 9.78 -5.08
CA VAL A 82 -0.54 10.88 -5.19
C VAL A 82 -1.07 11.07 -6.62
N PRO A 83 -0.23 11.08 -7.68
CA PRO A 83 -0.73 11.25 -9.05
C PRO A 83 -1.64 10.12 -9.57
N MET A 84 -1.74 8.98 -8.87
CA MET A 84 -2.59 7.85 -9.29
C MET A 84 -4.06 8.02 -8.88
N TRP A 85 -4.38 8.99 -8.02
CA TRP A 85 -5.77 9.26 -7.61
C TRP A 85 -6.44 10.26 -8.55
N PRO A 86 -7.70 10.02 -8.95
CA PRO A 86 -8.49 11.04 -9.61
C PRO A 86 -8.74 12.21 -8.65
N THR A 87 -8.51 13.43 -9.14
CA THR A 87 -8.93 14.69 -8.50
C THR A 87 -10.40 14.98 -8.73
#